data_AF-A0A699HUU0-F1
#
_entry.id   AF-A0A699HUU0-F1
#
_cell.length_a   1.000
_cell.length_b   1.000
_cell.length_c   1.000
_cell.angle_alpha   90.00
_cell.angle_beta   90.00
_cell.angle_gamma   90.00
#
_symmetry.space_group_name_H-M   'P 1'
#
loop_
_entity.id
_entity.type
_entity.pdbx_description
1 polymer ?
#
loop_
_entity_poly.entity_id
_entity_poly.type
_entity_poly.pdbx_seq_one_letter_code
_entity_poly.pdbx_strand_id
1 'polypeptide(L)'
;MPFGLINTPEVFMDLMNRVCKPYLDKFVIVSIDDIFIYSSRNKEYEELLRHILELLKNKELYAKFSKCEFRLPKVHFLSHVVDSQDIHGDSAKIESIKD
;
A
#
# COMPACT_ATOMS: atom_id res chain seq x y z
N MET A 1 9.06 1.99 16.27
CA MET A 1 10.24 2.81 15.96
C MET A 1 9.93 4.25 16.34
N PRO A 2 10.81 4.96 17.06
CA PRO A 2 10.54 6.35 17.43
C PRO A 2 10.58 7.26 16.18
N PHE A 3 9.70 8.26 16.16
CA PHE A 3 9.70 9.28 15.12
C PHE A 3 10.98 10.12 15.18
N GLY A 4 11.47 10.58 14.02
CA GLY A 4 12.61 11.50 13.92
C GLY A 4 13.99 10.85 13.74
N LEU A 5 14.09 9.52 13.65
CA LEU A 5 15.34 8.89 13.20
C LEU A 5 15.46 8.96 11.67
N ILE A 6 16.64 9.34 11.18
CA ILE A 6 16.91 9.59 9.75
C ILE A 6 16.66 8.34 8.90
N ASN A 7 16.98 7.15 9.42
CA ASN A 7 16.90 5.90 8.66
C ASN A 7 15.57 5.15 8.89
N THR A 8 14.62 5.74 9.63
CA THR A 8 13.32 5.12 9.92
C THR A 8 12.59 4.62 8.66
N PRO A 9 12.48 5.43 7.59
CA PRO A 9 11.78 5.01 6.38
C PRO A 9 12.44 3.81 5.69
N GLU A 10 13.77 3.80 5.59
CA GLU A 10 14.52 2.76 4.90
C GLU A 10 14.42 1.42 5.64
N VAL A 11 14.57 1.44 6.96
CA VAL A 11 14.46 0.23 7.79
C VAL A 11 13.04 -0.32 7.79
N PHE A 12 12.03 0.55 7.84
CA PHE A 12 10.64 0.11 7.78
C PHE A 12 10.31 -0.51 6.41
N MET A 13 10.77 0.12 5.33
CA MET A 13 10.58 -0.41 3.97
C MET A 13 11.28 -1.76 3.78
N ASP A 14 12.51 -1.94 4.26
CA ASP A 14 13.20 -3.25 4.21
C ASP A 14 12.45 -4.33 5.03
N LEU A 15 11.95 -3.98 6.22
CA LEU A 15 11.11 -4.88 7.02
C LEU A 15 9.85 -5.30 6.25
N MET A 16 9.10 -4.32 5.72
CA MET A 16 7.86 -4.58 5.00
C MET A 16 8.11 -5.38 3.72
N ASN A 17 9.21 -5.10 3.01
CA ASN A 17 9.61 -5.88 1.84
C ASN A 17 9.92 -7.33 2.20
N ARG A 18 10.59 -7.59 3.33
CA ARG A 18 10.87 -8.97 3.79
C ARG A 18 9.61 -9.71 4.21
N VAL A 19 8.70 -9.03 4.92
CA VAL A 19 7.44 -9.62 5.37
C VAL A 19 6.53 -9.94 4.19
N CYS A 20 6.35 -9.00 3.28
CA CYS A 20 5.47 -9.14 2.12
C CYS A 20 6.12 -9.86 0.93
N LYS A 21 7.41 -10.23 1.01
CA LYS A 21 8.19 -10.86 -0.07
C LYS A 21 7.45 -11.95 -0.88
N PRO A 22 6.65 -12.85 -0.27
CA PRO A 22 5.92 -13.86 -1.02
C PRO A 22 4.84 -13.31 -1.98
N TYR A 23 4.38 -12.08 -1.73
CA TYR A 23 3.22 -11.43 -2.35
C TYR A 23 3.56 -10.15 -3.13
N LEU A 24 4.76 -9.59 -2.90
CA LEU A 24 5.29 -8.46 -3.66
C LEU A 24 5.21 -8.71 -5.16
N ASP A 25 4.82 -7.69 -5.91
CA ASP A 25 4.68 -7.66 -7.38
C ASP A 25 3.69 -8.67 -7.97
N LYS A 26 3.02 -9.47 -7.13
CA LYS A 26 1.93 -10.37 -7.55
C LYS A 26 0.58 -9.69 -7.38
N PHE A 27 0.33 -9.21 -6.16
CA PHE A 27 -0.91 -8.54 -5.78
C PHE A 27 -0.72 -7.53 -4.65
N VAL A 28 0.53 -7.30 -4.22
CA VAL A 28 0.88 -6.34 -3.16
C VAL A 28 1.98 -5.42 -3.64
N ILE A 29 1.80 -4.12 -3.39
CA ILE A 29 2.85 -3.10 -3.47
C ILE A 29 3.00 -2.49 -2.07
N VAL A 30 4.22 -2.26 -1.64
CA VAL A 30 4.55 -1.70 -0.32
C VAL A 30 5.20 -0.34 -0.53
N SER A 31 4.77 0.66 0.25
CA SER A 31 5.47 1.92 0.44
C SER A 31 5.95 2.05 1.90
N ILE A 32 6.56 3.19 2.24
CA ILE A 32 6.98 3.47 3.63
C ILE A 32 5.79 3.47 4.58
N ASP A 33 4.61 3.93 4.15
CA ASP A 33 3.47 4.13 5.05
C ASP A 33 2.24 3.29 4.69
N ASP A 34 2.17 2.75 3.47
CA ASP A 34 0.98 2.11 2.92
C ASP A 34 1.25 0.74 2.29
N ILE A 35 0.24 -0.12 2.33
CA ILE A 35 0.22 -1.41 1.63
C ILE A 35 -0.92 -1.36 0.63
N PHE A 36 -0.59 -1.44 -0.65
CA PHE A 36 -1.57 -1.45 -1.72
C PHE A 36 -1.82 -2.90 -2.16
N ILE A 37 -3.08 -3.32 -2.12
CA ILE A 37 -3.51 -4.67 -2.51
C ILE A 37 -4.42 -4.53 -3.73
N TYR A 38 -4.06 -5.18 -4.83
CA TYR A 38 -4.84 -5.16 -6.06
C TYR A 38 -5.24 -6.57 -6.49
N SER A 39 -6.38 -6.68 -7.15
CA SER A 39 -6.89 -7.94 -7.70
C SER A 39 -7.58 -7.67 -9.02
N SER A 40 -7.41 -8.59 -9.98
CA SER A 40 -8.16 -8.56 -11.24
C SER A 40 -9.59 -9.05 -11.08
N ARG A 41 -9.93 -9.74 -9.98
CA ARG A 41 -11.24 -10.36 -9.75
C ARG A 41 -11.80 -10.03 -8.37
N ASN A 42 -13.08 -9.66 -8.36
CA ASN A 42 -13.81 -9.25 -7.15
C ASN A 42 -13.91 -10.34 -6.07
N LYS A 43 -14.03 -11.62 -6.44
CA LYS A 43 -14.17 -12.72 -5.47
C LYS A 43 -12.85 -13.07 -4.76
N GLU A 44 -11.71 -12.71 -5.35
CA GLU A 44 -10.40 -13.05 -4.82
C GLU A 44 -9.89 -11.98 -3.83
N TYR A 45 -10.39 -10.75 -3.91
CA TYR A 45 -9.90 -9.63 -3.09
C TYR A 45 -10.06 -9.86 -1.58
N GLU A 46 -11.18 -10.41 -1.12
CA GLU A 46 -11.43 -10.65 0.31
C GLU A 46 -10.47 -11.70 0.88
N GLU A 47 -10.13 -12.72 0.09
CA GLU A 47 -9.15 -13.75 0.47
C GLU A 47 -7.73 -13.18 0.51
N LEU A 48 -7.34 -12.40 -0.50
CA LEU A 48 -6.04 -11.71 -0.53
C LEU A 48 -5.90 -10.75 0.66
N LEU A 49 -6.92 -9.94 0.92
CA LEU A 49 -6.95 -9.03 2.07
C LEU A 49 -6.81 -9.80 3.39
N ARG A 50 -7.55 -10.90 3.56
CA ARG A 50 -7.45 -11.74 4.75
C ARG A 50 -6.03 -12.28 4.93
N HIS A 51 -5.40 -12.79 3.88
CA HIS A 51 -4.04 -13.30 3.94
C HIS A 51 -3.03 -12.23 4.35
N ILE A 52 -3.14 -11.01 3.83
CA ILE A 52 -2.25 -9.91 4.23
C ILE A 52 -2.50 -9.49 5.69
N LEU A 53 -3.74 -9.38 6.12
CA LEU A 53 -4.05 -9.06 7.53
C LEU A 53 -3.56 -10.14 8.50
N GLU A 54 -3.69 -11.42 8.14
CA GLU A 54 -3.15 -12.55 8.91
C GLU A 54 -1.61 -12.52 8.95
N LEU A 55 -0.96 -12.25 7.82
CA LEU A 55 0.50 -12.09 7.75
C LEU A 55 1.00 -10.97 8.66
N LEU A 56 0.38 -9.79 8.59
CA LEU A 56 0.73 -8.63 9.41
C LEU A 56 0.56 -8.96 10.89
N LYS A 57 -0.58 -9.56 11.26
CA LYS A 57 -0.85 -10.01 12.64
C LYS A 57 0.22 -10.99 13.15
N ASN A 58 0.63 -11.96 12.33
CA ASN A 58 1.66 -12.95 12.70
C ASN A 58 3.06 -12.33 12.87
N LYS A 59 3.28 -11.13 12.31
CA LYS A 59 4.52 -10.35 12.44
C LYS A 59 4.39 -9.21 13.44
N GLU A 60 3.28 -9.15 14.19
CA GLU A 60 2.98 -8.09 15.15
C GLU A 60 2.99 -6.68 14.52
N LEU A 61 2.61 -6.62 13.24
CA LEU A 61 2.40 -5.39 12.48
C LEU A 61 0.91 -5.11 12.40
N TYR A 62 0.52 -3.85 12.61
CA TYR A 62 -0.88 -3.46 12.68
C TYR A 62 -1.15 -2.26 11.78
N ALA A 63 -2.12 -2.43 10.88
CA ALA A 63 -2.64 -1.35 10.08
C ALA A 63 -3.57 -0.46 10.93
N LYS A 64 -3.46 0.85 10.77
CA LYS A 64 -4.38 1.79 11.43
C LYS A 64 -5.70 1.82 10.67
N PHE A 65 -6.73 1.14 11.20
CA PHE A 65 -8.04 1.01 10.54
C PHE A 65 -8.64 2.33 10.05
N SER A 66 -8.49 3.42 10.82
CA SER A 66 -9.01 4.74 10.45
C SER A 66 -8.34 5.39 9.22
N LYS A 67 -7.25 4.79 8.72
CA LYS A 67 -6.53 5.23 7.51
C LYS A 67 -6.63 4.21 6.38
N CYS A 68 -7.30 3.07 6.60
CA CYS A 68 -7.42 2.03 5.59
C CYS A 68 -8.62 2.30 4.68
N GLU A 69 -8.39 2.18 3.38
CA GLU A 69 -9.41 2.25 2.36
C GLU A 69 -9.54 0.88 1.70
N PHE A 70 -10.78 0.42 1.50
CA PHE A 70 -11.06 -0.92 0.97
C PHE A 70 -11.99 -0.86 -0.23
N ARG A 71 -11.72 -1.73 -1.22
CA ARG A 71 -12.60 -1.99 -2.37
C ARG A 71 -13.01 -0.71 -3.13
N LEU A 72 -12.05 0.18 -3.36
CA LEU A 72 -12.28 1.38 -4.15
C LEU A 72 -12.05 1.09 -5.64
N PRO A 73 -12.90 1.62 -6.55
CA PRO A 73 -12.68 1.51 -7.99
C PRO A 73 -11.51 2.37 -8.49
N LYS A 74 -11.07 3.33 -7.67
CA LYS A 74 -10.00 4.29 -7.95
C LYS A 74 -9.31 4.64 -6.63
N VAL A 75 -7.98 4.57 -6.59
CA VAL A 75 -7.18 4.80 -5.37
C VAL A 75 -6.05 5.76 -5.66
N HIS A 76 -5.83 6.71 -4.75
CA HIS A 76 -4.64 7.54 -4.76
C HIS A 76 -3.49 6.78 -4.08
N PHE A 77 -2.41 6.53 -4.80
CA PHE A 77 -1.25 5.82 -4.29
C PHE A 77 0.04 6.41 -4.87
N LEU A 78 0.99 6.77 -4.00
CA LEU A 78 2.29 7.35 -4.38
C LEU A 78 2.18 8.54 -5.36
N SER A 79 1.17 9.41 -5.20
CA SER A 79 0.89 10.55 -6.11
C SER A 79 0.46 10.17 -7.54
N HIS A 80 0.05 8.93 -7.71
CA HIS A 80 -0.68 8.46 -8.86
C HIS A 80 -2.10 8.15 -8.46
N VAL A 81 -2.98 8.12 -9.45
CA VAL A 81 -4.32 7.61 -9.26
C VAL A 81 -4.48 6.36 -10.10
N VAL A 82 -4.73 5.24 -9.43
CA VAL A 82 -4.82 3.91 -10.03
C VAL A 82 -6.28 3.52 -10.14
N ASP A 83 -6.71 3.09 -11.33
CA ASP A 83 -8.03 2.50 -11.57
C ASP A 83 -7.91 1.13 -12.27
N SER A 84 -9.05 0.56 -12.68
CA SER A 84 -9.09 -0.75 -13.33
C SER A 84 -8.46 -0.81 -14.73
N GLN A 85 -8.24 0.34 -15.37
CA GLN A 85 -7.74 0.43 -16.74
C GLN A 85 -6.28 0.88 -16.78
N ASP A 86 -5.92 1.92 -16.02
CA ASP A 86 -4.62 2.56 -16.13
C ASP A 86 -4.14 3.27 -14.85
N ILE A 87 -2.87 3.67 -14.88
CA ILE A 87 -2.24 4.52 -13.87
C ILE A 87 -2.19 5.95 -14.40
N HIS A 88 -2.80 6.87 -13.66
CA HIS A 88 -2.87 8.29 -14.00
C HIS A 88 -1.98 9.11 -13.08
N GLY A 89 -1.43 10.23 -13.57
CA GLY A 89 -0.80 11.22 -12.70
C GLY A 89 -1.85 11.95 -11.85
N ASP A 90 -1.56 12.19 -10.58
CA ASP A 90 -2.46 12.98 -9.73
C ASP A 90 -2.43 14.46 -10.15
N SER A 91 -3.55 14.94 -10.70
CA SER A 91 -3.68 16.31 -11.21
C SER A 91 -3.43 17.36 -10.13
N ALA A 92 -3.79 17.10 -8.87
CA ALA A 92 -3.56 18.04 -7.78
C ALA A 92 -2.06 18.24 -7.49
N LYS A 93 -1.25 17.20 -7.67
CA LYS A 93 0.20 17.30 -7.50
C LYS A 93 0.88 17.94 -8.71
N ILE A 94 0.36 17.69 -9.92
CA ILE A 94 0.82 18.36 -11.14
C ILE A 94 0.57 19.88 -11.05
N GLU A 95 -0.58 20.29 -10.49
CA GLU A 95 -0.90 21.70 -10.27
C GLU A 95 0.03 22.35 -9.24
N SER A 96 0.40 21.65 -8.16
CA SER A 96 1.31 22.18 -7.13
C SER A 96 2.73 22.53 -7.60
N ILE A 97 3.14 22.10 -8.81
CA ILE A 97 4.45 22.38 -9.42
C ILE A 97 4.34 23.52 -10.46
N LYS A 98 3.13 23.88 -10.89
CA LYS A 98 2.91 24.90 -11.93
C LYS A 98 2.92 26.34 -11.41
N ASP A 99 2.96 26.53 -10.10
CA ASP A 99 3.11 27.83 -9.43
C ASP A 99 4.58 28.17 -9.11
#